data_AF-A0A7D4UDM1-F1
#
_entry.id   AF-A0A7D4UDM1-F1
#
_cell.length_a   1.000
_cell.length_b   1.000
_cell.length_c   1.000
_cell.angle_alpha   90.00
_cell.angle_beta   90.00
_cell.angle_gamma   90.00
#
_symmetry.space_group_name_H-M   'P 1'
#
loop_
_entity.id
_entity.type
_entity.pdbx_description
1 polymer ?
#
loop_
_entity_poly.entity_id
_entity_poly.type
_entity_poly.pdbx_seq_one_letter_code
_entity_poly.pdbx_strand_id
1 'polypeptide(L)'
;MRSFSTISGVAGFQLSGLSARLGSVKKRGREIWFDSRDLMRAQCSHCTALSVARELEVPELGALLAQFYQKPQNLAITYGMRFEADLERELVANLGDLVAAPKEQTMEATLDLIGAGVPVIYQGVLKGGSGSMPFSGRPDFLVRGDYQLVFTDSGLTAVQLGTDSDRYSAWDAKLSQSPKPEYQVQVGLYADVLRSLNLASSSEHGLILGSRELAGFSSEVLIAQMVAQREKFIAACEEVIDSPPQRIEDIGSLICDASSYCDICEYPALCDFQRRQTNHLQLVAGITRAAVESLHRSGVKSVAALAGFSEPTDKLSQEQVEKLARQARLQQKTYDTGEVYCEVLDRSGLELLRELNPGDLFFDLEGFTFFGEPGGLEYLWGWTSADESFNYRWADTRVEERLAFEAFMNHALSLQQQFPGCRIYHYANYEQVALRKLAARFRSFEAEVEELLGKGVLVDLYKVVKQSLVISQESYSIKKLEAFYSFGRSSDVKEAMGSMEYYDQYLNSSEVEREKLKRQVIAYNQDDCASTLALYKWLKTL
;
A
#
# COMPACT_ATOMS: atom_id res chain seq x y z
N MET A 1 -30.58 -40.10 -29.97
CA MET A 1 -31.99 -39.92 -29.54
C MET A 1 -32.05 -39.88 -28.02
N ARG A 2 -32.04 -38.67 -27.44
CA ARG A 2 -32.83 -38.23 -26.28
C ARG A 2 -32.47 -36.77 -26.04
N SER A 3 -33.53 -35.98 -25.98
CA SER A 3 -33.63 -34.53 -26.04
C SER A 3 -33.24 -33.86 -24.73
N PHE A 4 -32.43 -32.81 -24.79
CA PHE A 4 -32.39 -31.79 -23.75
C PHE A 4 -33.01 -30.50 -24.31
N SER A 5 -34.15 -30.15 -23.73
CA SER A 5 -34.92 -28.94 -23.96
C SER A 5 -34.23 -27.74 -23.33
N THR A 6 -33.99 -26.73 -24.15
CA THR A 6 -33.57 -25.37 -23.83
C THR A 6 -34.57 -24.64 -22.93
N ILE A 7 -34.09 -24.08 -21.82
CA ILE A 7 -34.70 -22.92 -21.17
C ILE A 7 -33.71 -21.77 -21.31
N SER A 8 -34.11 -20.82 -22.15
CA SER A 8 -33.49 -19.53 -22.44
C SER A 8 -33.83 -18.51 -21.36
N GLY A 9 -32.87 -17.62 -21.02
CA GLY A 9 -33.20 -16.30 -20.48
C GLY A 9 -32.48 -15.87 -19.22
N VAL A 10 -31.15 -15.85 -19.21
CA VAL A 10 -30.38 -14.89 -18.41
C VAL A 10 -29.26 -14.39 -19.32
N ALA A 11 -29.38 -13.15 -19.80
CA ALA A 11 -28.33 -12.51 -20.56
C ALA A 11 -27.15 -12.28 -19.61
N GLY A 12 -26.16 -13.18 -19.67
CA GLY A 12 -24.88 -12.97 -19.03
C GLY A 12 -24.25 -11.70 -19.59
N PHE A 13 -24.10 -10.69 -18.73
CA PHE A 13 -23.22 -9.56 -19.01
C PHE A 13 -21.83 -10.13 -19.28
N GLN A 14 -21.40 -10.03 -20.54
CA GLN A 14 -20.03 -10.31 -20.91
C GLN A 14 -19.14 -9.36 -20.12
N LEU A 15 -18.23 -9.93 -19.33
CA LEU A 15 -17.04 -9.26 -18.80
C LEU A 15 -16.16 -8.84 -19.98
N SER A 16 -16.58 -7.79 -20.70
CA SER A 16 -15.84 -7.22 -21.81
C SER A 16 -14.82 -6.22 -21.26
N GLY A 17 -13.60 -6.72 -21.07
CA GLY A 17 -12.35 -6.00 -21.27
C GLY A 17 -12.31 -4.52 -20.89
N LEU A 18 -12.26 -4.22 -19.59
CA LEU A 18 -11.67 -2.97 -19.13
C LEU A 18 -10.15 -3.07 -19.31
N SER A 19 -9.72 -2.64 -20.49
CA SER A 19 -8.35 -2.30 -20.82
C SER A 19 -7.69 -1.55 -19.65
N ALA A 20 -6.77 -2.23 -18.97
CA ALA A 20 -5.79 -1.65 -18.06
C ALA A 20 -4.80 -0.73 -18.81
N ARG A 21 -5.32 0.31 -19.49
CA ARG A 21 -4.53 1.41 -20.01
C ARG A 21 -4.44 2.42 -18.88
N LEU A 22 -3.23 2.52 -18.34
CA LEU A 22 -2.70 3.55 -17.44
C LEU A 22 -3.59 4.81 -17.42
N GLY A 23 -4.12 5.10 -16.23
CA GLY A 23 -4.81 6.34 -15.94
C GLY A 23 -3.80 7.33 -15.45
N SER A 24 -3.63 8.32 -16.30
CA SER A 24 -2.57 9.28 -16.30
C SER A 24 -3.10 10.46 -17.11
N VAL A 25 -2.50 11.63 -16.97
CA VAL A 25 -2.72 12.80 -17.83
C VAL A 25 -2.88 12.33 -19.27
N LYS A 26 -3.93 12.81 -19.98
CA LYS A 26 -4.22 12.43 -21.37
C LYS A 26 -4.41 13.64 -22.25
N LYS A 27 -3.75 13.65 -23.40
CA LYS A 27 -4.04 14.61 -24.46
C LYS A 27 -5.22 14.12 -25.29
N ARG A 28 -6.29 14.92 -25.37
CA ARG A 28 -7.47 14.69 -26.23
C ARG A 28 -7.63 15.88 -27.17
N GLY A 29 -7.18 15.71 -28.41
CA GLY A 29 -7.10 16.82 -29.35
C GLY A 29 -6.07 17.84 -28.90
N ARG A 30 -6.52 19.06 -28.57
CA ARG A 30 -5.67 20.16 -28.06
C ARG A 30 -5.70 20.29 -26.53
N GLU A 31 -6.61 19.60 -25.86
CA GLU A 31 -6.77 19.70 -24.40
C GLU A 31 -6.03 18.57 -23.69
N ILE A 32 -5.55 18.89 -22.50
CA ILE A 32 -4.96 17.92 -21.58
C ILE A 32 -5.96 17.70 -20.45
N TRP A 33 -6.20 16.45 -20.12
CA TRP A 33 -7.18 16.00 -19.13
C TRP A 33 -6.45 15.23 -18.03
N PHE A 34 -6.98 15.25 -16.81
CA PHE A 34 -6.46 14.45 -15.70
C PHE A 34 -7.55 13.60 -15.04
N ASP A 35 -7.14 12.55 -14.33
CA ASP A 35 -8.01 11.71 -13.50
C ASP A 35 -7.64 11.77 -12.01
N SER A 36 -8.36 11.04 -11.16
CA SER A 36 -8.14 11.07 -9.70
C SER A 36 -6.78 10.50 -9.30
N ARG A 37 -6.19 9.59 -10.09
CA ARG A 37 -4.88 8.99 -9.82
C ARG A 37 -3.76 9.98 -10.11
N ASP A 38 -3.91 10.85 -11.10
CA ASP A 38 -2.96 11.93 -11.35
C ASP A 38 -2.81 12.81 -10.10
N LEU A 39 -3.94 13.19 -9.50
CA LEU A 39 -3.94 14.02 -8.29
C LEU A 39 -3.34 13.29 -7.08
N MET A 40 -3.62 12.00 -6.90
CA MET A 40 -2.99 11.19 -5.85
C MET A 40 -1.46 11.11 -6.02
N ARG A 41 -0.98 11.02 -7.27
CA ARG A 41 0.45 10.91 -7.60
C ARG A 41 1.17 12.26 -7.65
N ALA A 42 0.44 13.37 -7.71
CA ALA A 42 0.97 14.73 -7.76
C ALA A 42 1.87 15.10 -6.56
N GLN A 43 1.88 14.29 -5.50
CA GLN A 43 2.84 14.37 -4.40
C GLN A 43 4.31 14.22 -4.87
N CYS A 44 4.49 13.59 -6.04
CA CYS A 44 5.78 13.36 -6.69
C CYS A 44 5.90 14.19 -7.98
N SER A 45 6.81 15.17 -7.98
CA SER A 45 7.08 16.05 -9.12
C SER A 45 7.45 15.27 -10.40
N HIS A 46 8.29 14.25 -10.23
CA HIS A 46 8.69 13.30 -11.27
C HIS A 46 7.50 12.63 -11.97
N CYS A 47 6.49 12.17 -11.23
CA CYS A 47 5.33 11.50 -11.81
C CYS A 47 4.52 12.45 -12.70
N THR A 48 4.28 13.68 -12.21
CA THR A 48 3.57 14.72 -12.96
C THR A 48 4.32 15.07 -14.24
N ALA A 49 5.62 15.40 -14.13
CA ALA A 49 6.44 15.80 -15.26
C ALA A 49 6.52 14.72 -16.34
N LEU A 50 6.74 13.45 -15.95
CA LEU A 50 6.74 12.33 -16.90
C LEU A 50 5.38 12.08 -17.54
N SER A 51 4.30 12.18 -16.77
CA SER A 51 2.95 11.97 -17.28
C SER A 51 2.61 13.01 -18.36
N VAL A 52 2.90 14.28 -18.11
CA VAL A 52 2.69 15.37 -19.08
C VAL A 52 3.63 15.23 -20.28
N ALA A 53 4.93 15.00 -20.04
CA ALA A 53 5.92 14.82 -21.12
C ALA A 53 5.58 13.65 -22.06
N ARG A 54 5.05 12.55 -21.52
CA ARG A 54 4.57 11.42 -22.33
C ARG A 54 3.46 11.85 -23.28
N GLU A 55 2.50 12.63 -22.80
CA GLU A 55 1.38 13.13 -23.63
C GLU A 55 1.77 14.24 -24.61
N LEU A 56 2.84 14.96 -24.31
CA LEU A 56 3.47 15.90 -25.24
C LEU A 56 4.32 15.20 -26.31
N GLU A 57 4.43 13.87 -26.26
CA GLU A 57 5.18 13.05 -27.20
C GLU A 57 6.67 13.44 -27.28
N VAL A 58 7.29 13.72 -26.11
CA VAL A 58 8.73 13.99 -26.05
C VAL A 58 9.51 12.86 -26.75
N PRO A 59 10.42 13.18 -27.68
CA PRO A 59 11.18 12.19 -28.43
C PRO A 59 11.81 11.12 -27.53
N GLU A 60 11.73 9.87 -27.96
CA GLU A 60 12.31 8.68 -27.30
C GLU A 60 11.73 8.31 -25.92
N LEU A 61 10.98 9.21 -25.27
CA LEU A 61 10.42 8.98 -23.94
C LEU A 61 9.50 7.76 -23.90
N GLY A 62 8.60 7.63 -24.88
CA GLY A 62 7.69 6.48 -24.96
C GLY A 62 8.43 5.13 -25.05
N ALA A 63 9.54 5.10 -25.80
CA ALA A 63 10.38 3.91 -25.91
C ALA A 63 11.14 3.62 -24.60
N LEU A 64 11.61 4.65 -23.91
CA LEU A 64 12.23 4.51 -22.60
C LEU A 64 11.22 3.96 -21.57
N LEU A 65 10.04 4.57 -21.46
CA LEU A 65 9.01 4.14 -20.52
C LEU A 65 8.57 2.70 -20.77
N ALA A 66 8.48 2.27 -22.03
CA ALA A 66 8.14 0.89 -22.39
C ALA A 66 9.17 -0.14 -21.89
N GLN A 67 10.47 0.20 -21.86
CA GLN A 67 11.53 -0.69 -21.37
C GLN A 67 11.41 -0.97 -19.87
N PHE A 68 10.89 0.00 -19.11
CA PHE A 68 10.74 -0.08 -17.65
C PHE A 68 9.29 -0.32 -17.21
N TYR A 69 8.38 -0.55 -18.15
CA TYR A 69 6.98 -0.77 -17.81
C TYR A 69 6.82 -2.07 -17.03
N GLN A 70 6.33 -1.95 -15.82
CA GLN A 70 5.90 -3.07 -15.00
C GLN A 70 4.39 -3.02 -14.88
N LYS A 71 3.72 -4.11 -15.23
CA LYS A 71 2.27 -4.20 -15.04
C LYS A 71 1.99 -4.11 -13.53
N PRO A 72 1.19 -3.12 -13.07
CA PRO A 72 0.82 -3.05 -11.67
C PRO A 72 -0.10 -4.24 -11.37
N GLN A 73 0.45 -5.26 -10.70
CA GLN A 73 -0.31 -6.39 -10.21
C GLN A 73 0.02 -6.53 -8.73
N ASN A 74 -0.74 -5.80 -7.91
CA ASN A 74 -0.72 -5.97 -6.46
C ASN A 74 -2.11 -6.43 -5.99
N LEU A 75 -2.13 -7.13 -4.86
CA LEU A 75 -3.36 -7.67 -4.27
C LEU A 75 -4.34 -6.56 -3.90
N ALA A 76 -3.86 -5.37 -3.53
CA ALA A 76 -4.71 -4.24 -3.18
C ALA A 76 -5.65 -3.82 -4.32
N ILE A 77 -5.13 -3.71 -5.55
CA ILE A 77 -5.96 -3.43 -6.74
C ILE A 77 -6.96 -4.56 -6.98
N THR A 78 -6.51 -5.81 -6.89
CA THR A 78 -7.34 -6.99 -7.14
C THR A 78 -8.52 -7.07 -6.18
N TYR A 79 -8.26 -6.90 -4.88
CA TYR A 79 -9.29 -6.95 -3.86
C TYR A 79 -10.15 -5.69 -3.80
N GLY A 80 -9.61 -4.52 -4.16
CA GLY A 80 -10.40 -3.30 -4.36
C GLY A 80 -11.47 -3.50 -5.44
N MET A 81 -11.08 -4.02 -6.61
CA MET A 81 -12.04 -4.34 -7.68
C MET A 81 -13.06 -5.42 -7.27
N ARG A 82 -12.64 -6.43 -6.49
CA ARG A 82 -13.58 -7.44 -5.95
C ARG A 82 -14.62 -6.78 -5.03
N PHE A 83 -14.18 -5.91 -4.13
CA PHE A 83 -15.05 -5.18 -3.20
C PHE A 83 -16.04 -4.27 -3.93
N GLU A 84 -15.59 -3.50 -4.92
CA GLU A 84 -16.47 -2.70 -5.80
C GLU A 84 -17.53 -3.57 -6.47
N ALA A 85 -17.12 -4.72 -7.04
CA ALA A 85 -18.04 -5.65 -7.70
C ALA A 85 -19.02 -6.33 -6.72
N ASP A 86 -18.60 -6.59 -5.48
CA ASP A 86 -19.47 -7.13 -4.43
C ASP A 86 -20.60 -6.14 -4.09
N LEU A 87 -20.26 -4.87 -3.89
CA LEU A 87 -21.23 -3.80 -3.63
C LEU A 87 -22.19 -3.61 -4.79
N GLU A 88 -21.70 -3.66 -6.03
CA GLU A 88 -22.54 -3.62 -7.24
C GLU A 88 -23.56 -4.77 -7.24
N ARG A 89 -23.11 -6.01 -6.97
CA ARG A 89 -23.99 -7.18 -6.92
C ARG A 89 -25.04 -7.06 -5.82
N GLU A 90 -24.66 -6.58 -4.64
CA GLU A 90 -25.59 -6.35 -3.53
C GLU A 90 -26.66 -5.32 -3.92
N LEU A 91 -26.27 -4.19 -4.52
CA LEU A 91 -27.20 -3.17 -4.97
C LEU A 91 -28.15 -3.70 -6.04
N VAL A 92 -27.66 -4.39 -7.06
CA VAL A 92 -28.51 -4.96 -8.12
C VAL A 92 -29.49 -5.99 -7.53
N ALA A 93 -29.04 -6.85 -6.62
CA ALA A 93 -29.90 -7.83 -5.97
C ALA A 93 -31.00 -7.18 -5.11
N ASN A 94 -30.68 -6.08 -4.41
CA ASN A 94 -31.60 -5.42 -3.49
C ASN A 94 -32.54 -4.40 -4.16
N LEU A 95 -32.12 -3.77 -5.26
CA LEU A 95 -32.83 -2.63 -5.87
C LEU A 95 -33.39 -2.91 -7.26
N GLY A 96 -32.94 -3.97 -7.94
CA GLY A 96 -33.42 -4.33 -9.29
C GLY A 96 -33.29 -3.17 -10.29
N ASP A 97 -34.40 -2.77 -10.90
CA ASP A 97 -34.47 -1.73 -11.94
C ASP A 97 -34.14 -0.30 -11.44
N LEU A 98 -33.97 -0.11 -10.13
CA LEU A 98 -33.56 1.19 -9.55
C LEU A 98 -32.03 1.41 -9.62
N VAL A 99 -31.27 0.44 -10.12
CA VAL A 99 -29.83 0.51 -10.35
C VAL A 99 -29.53 0.34 -11.84
N ALA A 100 -28.68 1.20 -12.41
CA ALA A 100 -28.22 1.04 -13.78
C ALA A 100 -26.77 1.49 -13.97
N ALA A 101 -26.15 1.05 -15.07
CA ALA A 101 -24.90 1.63 -15.57
C ALA A 101 -25.08 2.15 -16.99
N PRO A 102 -24.27 3.14 -17.38
CA PRO A 102 -24.28 3.62 -18.75
C PRO A 102 -23.78 2.51 -19.70
N LYS A 103 -24.55 2.26 -20.77
CA LYS A 103 -24.20 1.24 -21.78
C LYS A 103 -22.88 1.54 -22.49
N GLU A 104 -22.63 2.83 -22.72
CA GLU A 104 -21.37 3.34 -23.24
C GLU A 104 -20.65 4.10 -22.13
N GLN A 105 -19.32 3.98 -22.08
CA GLN A 105 -18.51 4.68 -21.08
C GLN A 105 -18.30 6.14 -21.46
N THR A 106 -19.40 6.89 -21.54
CA THR A 106 -19.48 8.29 -21.95
C THR A 106 -20.28 9.11 -20.94
N MET A 107 -20.03 10.43 -20.95
CA MET A 107 -20.73 11.34 -20.03
C MET A 107 -22.20 11.48 -20.45
N GLU A 108 -22.44 11.47 -21.76
CA GLU A 108 -23.76 11.54 -22.38
C GLU A 108 -24.66 10.40 -21.91
N ALA A 109 -24.16 9.15 -21.96
CA ALA A 109 -24.90 8.00 -21.45
C ALA A 109 -25.16 8.07 -19.93
N THR A 110 -24.29 8.76 -19.18
CA THR A 110 -24.49 8.99 -17.74
C THR A 110 -25.58 10.04 -17.51
N LEU A 111 -25.57 11.13 -18.29
CA LEU A 111 -26.60 12.17 -18.25
C LEU A 111 -27.98 11.65 -18.67
N ASP A 112 -28.05 10.70 -19.60
CA ASP A 112 -29.31 10.04 -19.98
C ASP A 112 -29.93 9.30 -18.79
N LEU A 113 -29.12 8.60 -17.98
CA LEU A 113 -29.59 7.90 -16.78
C LEU A 113 -30.00 8.88 -15.67
N ILE A 114 -29.26 9.98 -15.52
CA ILE A 114 -29.61 11.09 -14.61
C ILE A 114 -30.96 11.69 -15.04
N GLY A 115 -31.15 11.96 -16.33
CA GLY A 115 -32.39 12.52 -16.88
C GLY A 115 -33.58 11.55 -16.78
N ALA A 116 -33.33 10.24 -16.83
CA ALA A 116 -34.33 9.20 -16.53
C ALA A 116 -34.62 9.06 -15.03
N GLY A 117 -33.87 9.75 -14.17
CA GLY A 117 -34.02 9.72 -12.73
C GLY A 117 -33.65 8.37 -12.12
N VAL A 118 -32.66 7.64 -12.65
CA VAL A 118 -32.23 6.37 -12.04
C VAL A 118 -31.72 6.61 -10.63
N PRO A 119 -32.26 5.96 -9.58
CA PRO A 119 -31.85 6.22 -8.20
C PRO A 119 -30.37 5.97 -7.90
N VAL A 120 -29.80 4.90 -8.43
CA VAL A 120 -28.38 4.58 -8.25
C VAL A 120 -27.75 4.28 -9.61
N ILE A 121 -26.77 5.08 -10.02
CA ILE A 121 -26.02 4.87 -11.26
C ILE A 121 -24.63 4.41 -10.89
N TYR A 122 -24.28 3.17 -11.20
CA TYR A 122 -22.93 2.67 -10.95
C TYR A 122 -22.00 3.00 -12.12
N GLN A 123 -20.75 3.34 -11.81
CA GLN A 123 -19.66 3.52 -12.78
C GLN A 123 -19.95 4.57 -13.88
N GLY A 124 -20.75 5.59 -13.55
CA GLY A 124 -21.05 6.74 -14.41
C GLY A 124 -19.80 7.54 -14.75
N VAL A 125 -19.76 8.18 -15.93
CA VAL A 125 -18.63 9.01 -16.36
C VAL A 125 -18.95 10.48 -16.09
N LEU A 126 -18.08 11.14 -15.32
CA LEU A 126 -18.11 12.58 -15.08
C LEU A 126 -16.92 13.25 -15.76
N LYS A 127 -17.19 14.36 -16.47
CA LYS A 127 -16.18 15.19 -17.14
C LYS A 127 -16.42 16.66 -16.86
N GLY A 128 -15.36 17.45 -16.73
CA GLY A 128 -15.43 18.90 -16.50
C GLY A 128 -14.85 19.29 -15.14
N GLY A 129 -15.59 20.09 -14.37
CA GLY A 129 -15.13 20.67 -13.11
C GLY A 129 -14.79 22.15 -13.24
N SER A 130 -14.47 22.79 -12.12
CA SER A 130 -14.24 24.24 -12.01
C SER A 130 -12.80 24.68 -12.28
N GLY A 131 -11.86 23.75 -12.48
CA GLY A 131 -10.44 24.05 -12.74
C GLY A 131 -10.17 24.44 -14.19
N SER A 132 -9.01 25.04 -14.46
CA SER A 132 -8.57 25.39 -15.83
C SER A 132 -8.29 24.16 -16.70
N MET A 133 -7.91 23.04 -16.07
CA MET A 133 -7.74 21.74 -16.71
C MET A 133 -8.98 20.87 -16.45
N PRO A 134 -9.58 20.25 -17.47
CA PRO A 134 -10.76 19.43 -17.29
C PRO A 134 -10.42 18.06 -16.65
N PHE A 135 -11.22 17.68 -15.66
CA PHE A 135 -11.15 16.37 -15.02
C PHE A 135 -12.02 15.35 -15.78
N SER A 136 -11.60 14.09 -15.82
CA SER A 136 -12.41 12.95 -16.24
C SER A 136 -12.26 11.82 -15.25
N GLY A 137 -13.38 11.33 -14.71
CA GLY A 137 -13.36 10.20 -13.79
C GLY A 137 -14.69 9.47 -13.71
N ARG A 138 -14.71 8.41 -12.91
CA ARG A 138 -15.88 7.54 -12.73
C ARG A 138 -16.10 7.31 -11.24
N PRO A 139 -17.06 7.99 -10.61
CA PRO A 139 -17.48 7.58 -9.27
C PRO A 139 -17.97 6.14 -9.34
N ASP A 140 -17.73 5.38 -8.27
CA ASP A 140 -18.24 4.01 -8.21
C ASP A 140 -19.78 4.02 -8.22
N PHE A 141 -20.38 4.98 -7.52
CA PHE A 141 -21.83 5.18 -7.48
C PHE A 141 -22.20 6.67 -7.51
N LEU A 142 -23.19 7.02 -8.33
CA LEU A 142 -23.97 8.24 -8.21
C LEU A 142 -25.31 7.88 -7.58
N VAL A 143 -25.68 8.59 -6.52
CA VAL A 143 -26.92 8.33 -5.77
C VAL A 143 -27.80 9.57 -5.84
N ARG A 144 -29.03 9.40 -6.34
CA ARG A 144 -30.00 10.48 -6.48
C ARG A 144 -30.31 11.09 -5.11
N GLY A 145 -30.48 12.40 -5.04
CA GLY A 145 -30.45 13.18 -3.80
C GLY A 145 -31.56 12.85 -2.81
N ASP A 146 -32.65 12.25 -3.27
CA ASP A 146 -33.74 11.72 -2.44
C ASP A 146 -33.51 10.29 -1.91
N TYR A 147 -32.42 9.63 -2.30
CA TYR A 147 -32.01 8.30 -1.82
C TYR A 147 -30.80 8.38 -0.88
N GLN A 148 -30.76 7.48 0.09
CA GLN A 148 -29.63 7.29 0.99
C GLN A 148 -29.17 5.83 0.94
N LEU A 149 -27.86 5.62 0.78
CA LEU A 149 -27.25 4.29 0.91
C LEU A 149 -27.34 3.80 2.36
N VAL A 150 -27.64 2.52 2.55
CA VAL A 150 -27.66 1.86 3.87
C VAL A 150 -27.20 0.41 3.73
N PHE A 151 -26.51 -0.10 4.75
CA PHE A 151 -26.24 -1.53 4.88
C PHE A 151 -27.33 -2.21 5.72
N THR A 152 -27.86 -3.31 5.22
CA THR A 152 -28.81 -4.19 5.93
C THR A 152 -28.24 -5.61 6.02
N ASP A 153 -28.99 -6.53 6.64
CA ASP A 153 -28.66 -7.96 6.67
C ASP A 153 -28.54 -8.59 5.26
N SER A 154 -29.16 -7.98 4.24
CA SER A 154 -29.10 -8.42 2.84
C SER A 154 -28.05 -7.67 2.01
N GLY A 155 -27.20 -6.85 2.63
CA GLY A 155 -26.12 -6.11 1.98
C GLY A 155 -26.41 -4.63 1.78
N LEU A 156 -25.66 -4.00 0.87
CA LEU A 156 -25.83 -2.60 0.49
C LEU A 156 -27.15 -2.42 -0.27
N THR A 157 -27.94 -1.42 0.12
CA THR A 157 -29.16 -0.98 -0.58
C THR A 157 -29.29 0.54 -0.51
N ALA A 158 -30.33 1.09 -1.12
CA ALA A 158 -30.68 2.51 -1.05
C ALA A 158 -32.15 2.69 -0.68
N VAL A 159 -32.42 3.63 0.22
CA VAL A 159 -33.77 3.95 0.69
C VAL A 159 -34.13 5.39 0.33
N GLN A 160 -35.36 5.61 -0.15
CA GLN A 160 -35.84 6.94 -0.48
C GLN A 160 -36.29 7.67 0.79
N LEU A 161 -35.60 8.75 1.15
CA LEU A 161 -35.84 9.51 2.39
C LEU A 161 -35.94 11.03 2.17
N GLY A 162 -35.51 11.53 1.01
CA GLY A 162 -35.50 12.96 0.69
C GLY A 162 -36.51 13.37 -0.39
N THR A 163 -36.39 14.60 -0.87
CA THR A 163 -37.21 15.16 -1.97
C THR A 163 -36.39 15.68 -3.14
N ASP A 164 -35.05 15.61 -3.04
CA ASP A 164 -34.07 16.13 -4.01
C ASP A 164 -33.90 15.19 -5.24
N SER A 165 -34.98 15.02 -6.00
CA SER A 165 -35.10 13.98 -7.04
C SER A 165 -34.39 14.28 -8.37
N ASP A 166 -33.85 15.48 -8.57
CA ASP A 166 -33.17 15.91 -9.80
C ASP A 166 -31.64 16.07 -9.63
N ARG A 167 -31.11 15.78 -8.44
CA ARG A 167 -29.69 15.95 -8.09
C ARG A 167 -29.07 14.64 -7.66
N TYR A 168 -27.73 14.61 -7.63
CA TYR A 168 -26.95 13.41 -7.32
C TYR A 168 -25.80 13.72 -6.36
N SER A 169 -25.52 12.76 -5.50
CA SER A 169 -24.30 12.66 -4.70
C SER A 169 -23.37 11.60 -5.31
N ALA A 170 -22.07 11.69 -5.00
CA ALA A 170 -21.06 10.79 -5.52
C ALA A 170 -20.45 9.97 -4.37
N TRP A 171 -20.29 8.67 -4.60
CA TRP A 171 -19.80 7.71 -3.64
C TRP A 171 -18.75 6.80 -4.27
N ASP A 172 -17.63 6.63 -3.56
CA ASP A 172 -16.55 5.73 -3.96
C ASP A 172 -16.40 4.59 -2.95
N ALA A 173 -16.24 3.38 -3.45
CA ALA A 173 -15.90 2.22 -2.65
C ALA A 173 -14.40 2.21 -2.36
N LYS A 174 -14.03 1.99 -1.10
CA LYS A 174 -12.63 1.86 -0.67
C LYS A 174 -12.53 0.69 0.30
N LEU A 175 -11.70 -0.29 -0.04
CA LEU A 175 -11.45 -1.45 0.83
C LEU A 175 -10.79 -1.06 2.18
N SER A 176 -10.25 0.15 2.28
CA SER A 176 -9.79 0.72 3.55
C SER A 176 -10.90 0.74 4.59
N GLN A 177 -10.55 0.46 5.86
CA GLN A 177 -11.46 0.58 6.99
C GLN A 177 -11.61 2.02 7.49
N SER A 178 -10.75 2.95 7.04
CA SER A 178 -10.79 4.35 7.44
C SER A 178 -11.01 5.28 6.23
N PRO A 179 -11.75 6.39 6.42
CA PRO A 179 -12.01 7.37 5.37
C PRO A 179 -10.83 8.34 5.20
N LYS A 180 -9.76 7.86 4.56
CA LYS A 180 -8.52 8.63 4.39
C LYS A 180 -8.74 9.94 3.61
N PRO A 181 -8.01 11.02 3.95
CA PRO A 181 -8.10 12.29 3.21
C PRO A 181 -7.87 12.15 1.70
N GLU A 182 -6.98 11.25 1.26
CA GLU A 182 -6.72 11.04 -0.17
C GLU A 182 -7.98 10.60 -0.94
N TYR A 183 -8.83 9.77 -0.31
CA TYR A 183 -10.08 9.31 -0.93
C TYR A 183 -11.14 10.41 -0.95
N GLN A 184 -11.17 11.26 0.07
CA GLN A 184 -12.06 12.42 0.13
C GLN A 184 -11.76 13.41 -1.01
N VAL A 185 -10.48 13.60 -1.34
CA VAL A 185 -10.06 14.44 -2.47
C VAL A 185 -10.62 13.91 -3.80
N GLN A 186 -10.60 12.60 -4.01
CA GLN A 186 -11.21 11.96 -5.19
C GLN A 186 -12.72 12.23 -5.27
N VAL A 187 -13.45 12.06 -4.17
CA VAL A 187 -14.89 12.36 -4.13
C VAL A 187 -15.16 13.85 -4.34
N GLY A 188 -14.29 14.72 -3.83
CA GLY A 188 -14.34 16.17 -4.06
C GLY A 188 -14.27 16.55 -5.54
N LEU A 189 -13.47 15.84 -6.36
CA LEU A 189 -13.44 16.04 -7.81
C LEU A 189 -14.81 15.76 -8.45
N TYR A 190 -15.47 14.66 -8.05
CA TYR A 190 -16.82 14.33 -8.54
C TYR A 190 -17.86 15.35 -8.10
N ALA A 191 -17.82 15.75 -6.83
CA ALA A 191 -18.71 16.77 -6.28
C ALA A 191 -18.56 18.12 -7.03
N ASP A 192 -17.33 18.50 -7.38
CA ASP A 192 -17.07 19.71 -8.15
C ASP A 192 -17.61 19.63 -9.59
N VAL A 193 -17.46 18.48 -10.27
CA VAL A 193 -18.08 18.28 -11.59
C VAL A 193 -19.59 18.38 -11.49
N LEU A 194 -20.23 17.65 -10.57
CA LEU A 194 -21.68 17.68 -10.37
C LEU A 194 -22.16 19.11 -10.08
N ARG A 195 -21.42 19.88 -9.27
CA ARG A 195 -21.72 21.28 -8.98
C ARG A 195 -21.63 22.15 -10.24
N SER A 196 -20.59 21.98 -11.06
CA SER A 196 -20.42 22.73 -12.31
C SER A 196 -21.53 22.46 -13.33
N LEU A 197 -22.15 21.28 -13.27
CA LEU A 197 -23.29 20.88 -14.10
C LEU A 197 -24.64 21.26 -13.49
N ASN A 198 -24.67 21.89 -12.30
CA ASN A 198 -25.89 22.12 -11.54
C ASN A 198 -26.66 20.80 -11.30
N LEU A 199 -25.94 19.74 -10.94
CA LEU A 199 -26.46 18.40 -10.61
C LEU A 199 -26.07 17.93 -9.20
N ALA A 200 -25.28 18.71 -8.45
CA ALA A 200 -24.90 18.34 -7.08
C ALA A 200 -26.11 18.37 -6.14
N SER A 201 -26.29 17.31 -5.35
CA SER A 201 -27.32 17.23 -4.30
C SER A 201 -26.92 18.00 -3.04
N SER A 202 -27.94 18.33 -2.24
CA SER A 202 -27.78 18.78 -0.86
C SER A 202 -27.39 17.65 0.11
N SER A 203 -27.60 16.39 -0.27
CA SER A 203 -27.18 15.21 0.48
C SER A 203 -25.66 15.04 0.49
N GLU A 204 -25.16 14.25 1.45
CA GLU A 204 -23.73 13.98 1.58
C GLU A 204 -23.18 13.18 0.40
N HIS A 205 -21.96 13.50 0.02
CA HIS A 205 -21.11 12.65 -0.83
C HIS A 205 -20.24 11.80 0.09
N GLY A 206 -19.69 10.68 -0.37
CA GLY A 206 -18.97 9.86 0.60
C GLY A 206 -18.17 8.69 0.09
N LEU A 207 -17.77 7.88 1.06
CA LEU A 207 -17.01 6.66 0.86
C LEU A 207 -17.78 5.47 1.44
N ILE A 208 -17.76 4.37 0.71
CA ILE A 208 -18.23 3.06 1.17
C ILE A 208 -16.99 2.27 1.60
N LEU A 209 -16.80 2.07 2.90
CA LEU A 209 -15.56 1.52 3.46
C LEU A 209 -15.58 -0.02 3.52
N GLY A 210 -14.40 -0.64 3.57
CA GLY A 210 -14.25 -2.09 3.72
C GLY A 210 -14.78 -2.62 5.05
N SER A 211 -14.98 -1.75 6.05
CA SER A 211 -15.72 -2.05 7.29
C SER A 211 -17.23 -2.17 7.08
N ARG A 212 -17.73 -1.90 5.87
CA ARG A 212 -19.15 -1.72 5.53
C ARG A 212 -19.79 -0.57 6.31
N GLU A 213 -19.00 0.46 6.58
CA GLU A 213 -19.47 1.74 7.08
C GLU A 213 -19.55 2.75 5.93
N LEU A 214 -20.51 3.67 6.03
CA LEU A 214 -20.67 4.79 5.11
C LEU A 214 -20.08 6.03 5.76
N ALA A 215 -19.09 6.63 5.13
CA ALA A 215 -18.50 7.90 5.57
C ALA A 215 -19.00 9.02 4.65
N GLY A 216 -20.00 9.77 5.12
CA GLY A 216 -20.56 10.92 4.42
C GLY A 216 -19.87 12.24 4.79
N PHE A 217 -19.82 13.15 3.81
CA PHE A 217 -19.23 14.47 3.92
C PHE A 217 -20.04 15.48 3.11
N SER A 218 -20.10 16.73 3.59
CA SER A 218 -20.71 17.80 2.81
C SER A 218 -19.87 18.15 1.57
N SER A 219 -20.57 18.50 0.49
CA SER A 219 -19.94 18.89 -0.78
C SER A 219 -18.98 20.08 -0.62
N GLU A 220 -19.35 21.08 0.18
CA GLU A 220 -18.54 22.27 0.44
C GLU A 220 -17.17 21.92 1.06
N VAL A 221 -17.14 21.03 2.05
CA VAL A 221 -15.91 20.62 2.72
C VAL A 221 -15.00 19.86 1.77
N LEU A 222 -15.55 18.87 1.05
CA LEU A 222 -14.79 18.06 0.09
C LEU A 222 -14.17 18.93 -1.00
N ILE A 223 -14.96 19.83 -1.58
CA ILE A 223 -14.48 20.70 -2.64
C ILE A 223 -13.42 21.67 -2.12
N ALA A 224 -13.64 22.31 -0.96
CA ALA A 224 -12.67 23.24 -0.38
C ALA A 224 -11.31 22.58 -0.14
N GLN A 225 -11.29 21.34 0.35
CA GLN A 225 -10.06 20.56 0.56
C GLN A 225 -9.40 20.14 -0.76
N MET A 226 -10.19 19.69 -1.73
CA MET A 226 -9.70 19.20 -3.02
C MET A 226 -9.12 20.32 -3.89
N VAL A 227 -9.73 21.51 -3.92
CA VAL A 227 -9.33 22.63 -4.79
C VAL A 227 -7.85 22.99 -4.59
N ALA A 228 -7.38 23.11 -3.34
CA ALA A 228 -5.97 23.45 -3.08
C ALA A 228 -4.98 22.44 -3.68
N GLN A 229 -5.32 21.15 -3.64
CA GLN A 229 -4.48 20.10 -4.22
C GLN A 229 -4.56 20.11 -5.75
N ARG A 230 -5.76 20.27 -6.30
CA ARG A 230 -6.00 20.34 -7.75
C ARG A 230 -5.25 21.51 -8.37
N GLU A 231 -5.39 22.72 -7.84
CA GLU A 231 -4.74 23.91 -8.42
C GLU A 231 -3.22 23.78 -8.39
N LYS A 232 -2.66 23.20 -7.32
CA LYS A 232 -1.22 22.91 -7.25
C LYS A 232 -0.77 21.91 -8.33
N PHE A 233 -1.57 20.86 -8.55
CA PHE A 233 -1.29 19.86 -9.59
C PHE A 233 -1.40 20.46 -11.01
N ILE A 234 -2.45 21.24 -11.27
CA ILE A 234 -2.67 21.89 -12.55
C ILE A 234 -1.52 22.86 -12.85
N ALA A 235 -1.13 23.71 -11.90
CA ALA A 235 0.02 24.61 -12.06
C ALA A 235 1.30 23.85 -12.42
N ALA A 236 1.58 22.71 -11.76
CA ALA A 236 2.72 21.87 -12.08
C ALA A 236 2.64 21.24 -13.50
N CYS A 237 1.43 20.97 -14.00
CA CYS A 237 1.25 20.53 -15.38
C CYS A 237 1.45 21.67 -16.37
N GLU A 238 0.88 22.84 -16.09
CA GLU A 238 1.00 24.06 -16.91
C GLU A 238 2.47 24.48 -17.06
N GLU A 239 3.29 24.38 -16.00
CA GLU A 239 4.74 24.62 -16.09
C GLU A 239 5.43 23.77 -17.18
N VAL A 240 5.04 22.50 -17.31
CA VAL A 240 5.60 21.59 -18.33
C VAL A 240 4.98 21.85 -19.71
N ILE A 241 3.70 22.23 -19.76
CA ILE A 241 2.98 22.50 -21.02
C ILE A 241 3.47 23.80 -21.67
N ASP A 242 3.65 24.85 -20.87
CA ASP A 242 4.05 26.18 -21.34
C ASP A 242 5.51 26.23 -21.80
N SER A 243 6.34 25.32 -21.27
CA SER A 243 7.74 25.13 -21.67
C SER A 243 8.01 23.66 -21.97
N PRO A 244 7.49 23.13 -23.10
CA PRO A 244 7.50 21.70 -23.39
C PRO A 244 8.94 21.19 -23.56
N PRO A 245 9.37 20.17 -22.79
CA PRO A 245 10.69 19.59 -22.94
C PRO A 245 10.88 19.03 -24.35
N GLN A 246 12.03 19.29 -24.96
CA GLN A 246 12.32 18.82 -26.33
C GLN A 246 13.07 17.48 -26.34
N ARG A 247 13.70 17.15 -25.22
CA ARG A 247 14.44 15.91 -24.99
C ARG A 247 14.19 15.40 -23.57
N ILE A 248 14.56 14.16 -23.31
CA ILE A 248 14.39 13.52 -22.00
C ILE A 248 15.15 14.28 -20.90
N GLU A 249 16.33 14.81 -21.22
CA GLU A 249 17.15 15.56 -20.25
C GLU A 249 16.50 16.88 -19.81
N ASP A 250 15.61 17.44 -20.65
CA ASP A 250 14.92 18.69 -20.38
C ASP A 250 13.72 18.50 -19.42
N ILE A 251 13.29 17.25 -19.17
CA ILE A 251 12.21 16.92 -18.22
C ILE A 251 12.66 17.13 -16.75
N GLY A 252 13.97 17.03 -16.50
CA GLY A 252 14.55 17.12 -15.16
C GLY A 252 14.77 15.74 -14.53
N SER A 253 14.61 15.65 -13.20
CA SER A 253 14.92 14.43 -12.45
C SER A 253 13.97 13.28 -12.81
N LEU A 254 14.54 12.15 -13.21
CA LEU A 254 13.81 10.90 -13.43
C LEU A 254 13.71 10.04 -12.15
N ILE A 255 13.81 10.68 -10.98
CA ILE A 255 13.81 10.03 -9.69
C ILE A 255 12.78 10.70 -8.78
N CYS A 256 11.94 9.90 -8.11
CA CYS A 256 11.03 10.37 -7.07
C CYS A 256 11.79 11.02 -5.91
N ASP A 257 11.27 12.14 -5.41
CA ASP A 257 11.82 12.88 -4.25
C ASP A 257 11.72 12.10 -2.93
N ALA A 258 10.93 11.02 -2.90
CA ALA A 258 10.82 10.08 -1.80
C ALA A 258 10.53 8.66 -2.32
N SER A 259 11.24 7.66 -1.80
CA SER A 259 11.00 6.25 -2.15
C SER A 259 9.59 5.77 -1.77
N SER A 260 8.97 6.33 -0.73
CA SER A 260 7.59 6.00 -0.32
C SER A 260 6.53 6.32 -1.37
N TYR A 261 6.82 7.23 -2.31
CA TYR A 261 5.90 7.49 -3.43
C TYR A 261 6.00 6.43 -4.52
N CYS A 262 7.05 5.59 -4.52
CA CYS A 262 7.22 4.56 -5.53
C CYS A 262 6.12 3.49 -5.47
N ASP A 263 5.48 3.30 -4.31
CA ASP A 263 4.38 2.34 -4.13
C ASP A 263 3.14 2.67 -4.98
N ILE A 264 2.94 3.95 -5.30
CA ILE A 264 1.84 4.45 -6.14
C ILE A 264 2.32 5.04 -7.48
N CYS A 265 3.62 5.03 -7.72
CA CYS A 265 4.26 5.56 -8.92
C CYS A 265 3.96 4.68 -10.15
N GLU A 266 3.86 5.29 -11.34
CA GLU A 266 3.76 4.54 -12.60
C GLU A 266 5.12 4.05 -13.12
N TYR A 267 6.21 4.62 -12.60
CA TYR A 267 7.56 4.44 -13.12
C TYR A 267 8.56 3.94 -12.07
N PRO A 268 8.20 2.99 -11.17
CA PRO A 268 9.07 2.58 -10.07
C PRO A 268 10.40 1.96 -10.56
N ALA A 269 10.37 1.17 -11.62
CA ALA A 269 11.55 0.53 -12.19
C ALA A 269 12.51 1.52 -12.87
N LEU A 270 11.97 2.49 -13.62
CA LEU A 270 12.77 3.57 -14.20
C LEU A 270 13.42 4.40 -13.09
N CYS A 271 12.65 4.74 -12.07
CA CYS A 271 13.15 5.47 -10.92
C CYS A 271 14.26 4.70 -10.19
N ASP A 272 14.14 3.39 -10.01
CA ASP A 272 15.18 2.58 -9.38
C ASP A 272 16.46 2.51 -10.22
N PHE A 273 16.30 2.28 -11.52
CA PHE A 273 17.41 2.28 -12.47
C PHE A 273 18.16 3.61 -12.42
N GLN A 274 17.44 4.73 -12.49
CA GLN A 274 18.04 6.06 -12.46
C GLN A 274 18.75 6.35 -11.13
N ARG A 275 18.16 5.96 -9.99
CA ARG A 275 18.83 6.08 -8.67
C ARG A 275 20.19 5.40 -8.66
N ARG A 276 20.26 4.17 -9.18
CA ARG A 276 21.50 3.39 -9.24
C ARG A 276 22.51 4.02 -10.20
N GLN A 277 22.07 4.38 -11.41
CA GLN A 277 22.92 5.00 -12.43
C GLN A 277 23.56 6.30 -11.97
N THR A 278 22.81 7.16 -11.30
CA THR A 278 23.30 8.47 -10.85
C THR A 278 23.89 8.45 -9.44
N ASN A 279 24.02 7.27 -8.82
CA ASN A 279 24.45 7.12 -7.42
C ASN A 279 23.65 8.06 -6.49
N HIS A 280 22.33 8.12 -6.69
CA HIS A 280 21.46 9.14 -6.09
C HIS A 280 21.35 9.03 -4.57
N LEU A 281 21.16 10.16 -3.89
CA LEU A 281 21.04 10.23 -2.43
C LEU A 281 19.92 9.36 -1.85
N GLN A 282 18.83 9.11 -2.58
CA GLN A 282 17.74 8.22 -2.13
C GLN A 282 18.17 6.76 -1.89
N LEU A 283 19.37 6.37 -2.33
CA LEU A 283 19.97 5.07 -1.96
C LEU A 283 20.45 5.04 -0.51
N VAL A 284 20.72 6.20 0.11
CA VAL A 284 21.22 6.27 1.49
C VAL A 284 20.17 5.79 2.48
N ALA A 285 20.48 4.76 3.27
CA ALA A 285 19.53 4.14 4.16
C ALA A 285 18.99 5.14 5.20
N GLY A 286 17.66 5.29 5.24
CA GLY A 286 16.98 6.18 6.19
C GLY A 286 17.08 7.68 5.87
N ILE A 287 17.56 8.05 4.68
CA ILE A 287 17.51 9.45 4.25
C ILE A 287 16.06 9.87 4.00
N THR A 288 15.75 11.12 4.34
CA THR A 288 14.41 11.69 4.10
C THR A 288 14.43 12.59 2.88
N ARG A 289 13.26 12.81 2.27
CA ARG A 289 13.08 13.80 1.19
C ARG A 289 13.65 15.17 1.56
N ALA A 290 13.33 15.65 2.76
CA ALA A 290 13.79 16.95 3.23
C ALA A 290 15.33 17.03 3.34
N ALA A 291 15.98 15.93 3.73
CA ALA A 291 17.43 15.83 3.74
C ALA A 291 18.02 15.83 2.32
N VAL A 292 17.42 15.09 1.37
CA VAL A 292 17.85 15.11 -0.05
C VAL A 292 17.74 16.51 -0.65
N GLU A 293 16.61 17.19 -0.48
CA GLU A 293 16.42 18.57 -0.97
C GLU A 293 17.44 19.54 -0.38
N SER A 294 17.74 19.41 0.91
CA SER A 294 18.69 20.25 1.63
C SER A 294 20.14 20.01 1.16
N LEU A 295 20.54 18.74 1.01
CA LEU A 295 21.83 18.35 0.47
C LEU A 295 22.03 18.81 -0.99
N HIS A 296 20.99 18.70 -1.82
CA HIS A 296 21.01 19.20 -3.20
C HIS A 296 21.27 20.72 -3.24
N ARG A 297 20.65 21.50 -2.34
CA ARG A 297 20.91 22.95 -2.23
C ARG A 297 22.35 23.25 -1.80
N SER A 298 22.96 22.37 -1.01
CA SER A 298 24.38 22.44 -0.64
C SER A 298 25.33 21.84 -1.68
N GLY A 299 24.85 21.47 -2.87
CA GLY A 299 25.66 20.94 -3.97
C GLY A 299 26.00 19.45 -3.87
N VAL A 300 25.51 18.74 -2.84
CA VAL A 300 25.72 17.30 -2.65
C VAL A 300 24.61 16.55 -3.36
N LYS A 301 24.93 15.79 -4.41
CA LYS A 301 23.94 15.13 -5.30
C LYS A 301 24.02 13.61 -5.38
N SER A 302 25.03 13.00 -4.77
CA SER A 302 25.26 11.56 -4.83
C SER A 302 25.69 10.98 -3.49
N VAL A 303 25.55 9.66 -3.34
CA VAL A 303 26.03 8.91 -2.17
C VAL A 303 27.54 9.15 -1.98
N ALA A 304 28.32 9.07 -3.07
CA ALA A 304 29.75 9.34 -3.06
C ALA A 304 30.08 10.78 -2.60
N ALA A 305 29.31 11.77 -3.03
CA ALA A 305 29.50 13.15 -2.58
C ALA A 305 29.17 13.32 -1.10
N LEU A 306 28.08 12.71 -0.63
CA LEU A 306 27.68 12.75 0.78
C LEU A 306 28.69 12.03 1.69
N ALA A 307 29.31 10.96 1.20
CA ALA A 307 30.32 10.21 1.93
C ALA A 307 31.51 11.09 2.40
N GLY A 308 31.87 12.11 1.59
CA GLY A 308 32.93 13.08 1.90
C GLY A 308 32.45 14.40 2.50
N PHE A 309 31.15 14.57 2.76
CA PHE A 309 30.57 15.84 3.20
C PHE A 309 30.46 15.95 4.73
N SER A 310 30.77 17.13 5.28
CA SER A 310 30.82 17.40 6.73
C SER A 310 30.08 18.66 7.17
N GLU A 311 29.74 19.56 6.25
CA GLU A 311 29.18 20.86 6.59
C GLU A 311 27.69 20.77 6.92
N PRO A 312 27.16 21.54 7.89
CA PRO A 312 25.73 21.65 8.10
C PRO A 312 25.02 22.23 6.86
N THR A 313 23.71 22.03 6.79
CA THR A 313 22.86 22.54 5.70
C THR A 313 21.76 23.43 6.25
N ASP A 314 20.87 23.93 5.39
CA ASP A 314 19.72 24.73 5.82
C ASP A 314 18.70 23.96 6.67
N LYS A 315 18.66 22.61 6.57
CA LYS A 315 17.72 21.76 7.33
C LYS A 315 18.40 20.70 8.21
N LEU A 316 19.70 20.46 8.05
CA LEU A 316 20.43 19.42 8.78
C LEU A 316 21.53 20.03 9.63
N SER A 317 21.56 19.68 10.92
CA SER A 317 22.68 19.98 11.80
C SER A 317 23.94 19.24 11.36
N GLN A 318 25.09 19.66 11.89
CA GLN A 318 26.36 18.98 11.66
C GLN A 318 26.30 17.50 12.05
N GLU A 319 25.72 17.17 13.22
CA GLU A 319 25.55 15.79 13.68
C GLU A 319 24.68 14.95 12.72
N GLN A 320 23.60 15.53 12.19
CA GLN A 320 22.73 14.84 11.22
C GLN A 320 23.47 14.56 9.90
N VAL A 321 24.27 15.52 9.43
CA VAL A 321 25.12 15.36 8.25
C VAL A 321 26.17 14.30 8.49
N GLU A 322 26.89 14.33 9.61
CA GLU A 322 27.92 13.35 9.95
C GLU A 322 27.35 11.92 10.00
N LYS A 323 26.13 11.74 10.53
CA LYS A 323 25.42 10.46 10.53
C LYS A 323 25.09 9.97 9.12
N LEU A 324 24.53 10.83 8.28
CA LEU A 324 24.21 10.49 6.88
C LEU A 324 25.48 10.23 6.05
N ALA A 325 26.54 11.02 6.26
CA ALA A 325 27.83 10.84 5.63
C ALA A 325 28.48 9.52 6.04
N ARG A 326 28.38 9.11 7.31
CA ARG A 326 28.84 7.78 7.76
C ARG A 326 28.09 6.65 7.04
N GLN A 327 26.77 6.72 7.01
CA GLN A 327 25.93 5.76 6.30
C GLN A 327 26.29 5.70 4.81
N ALA A 328 26.45 6.86 4.15
CA ALA A 328 26.86 6.97 2.76
C ALA A 328 28.27 6.41 2.51
N ARG A 329 29.24 6.63 3.42
CA ARG A 329 30.59 6.04 3.33
C ARG A 329 30.55 4.52 3.30
N LEU A 330 29.80 3.89 4.21
CA LEU A 330 29.69 2.44 4.23
C LEU A 330 29.04 1.90 2.95
N GLN A 331 27.94 2.51 2.51
CA GLN A 331 27.24 2.09 1.29
C GLN A 331 28.11 2.28 0.04
N GLN A 332 28.79 3.42 -0.08
CA GLN A 332 29.70 3.69 -1.20
C GLN A 332 30.84 2.67 -1.23
N LYS A 333 31.39 2.29 -0.07
CA LYS A 333 32.42 1.26 0.00
C LYS A 333 31.93 -0.08 -0.58
N THR A 334 30.68 -0.48 -0.29
CA THR A 334 30.08 -1.68 -0.91
C THR A 334 29.90 -1.51 -2.42
N TYR A 335 29.52 -0.34 -2.91
CA TYR A 335 29.44 -0.08 -4.35
C TYR A 335 30.80 -0.16 -5.05
N ASP A 336 31.87 0.25 -4.37
CA ASP A 336 33.22 0.26 -4.92
C ASP A 336 33.88 -1.13 -4.89
N THR A 337 33.62 -1.95 -3.87
CA THR A 337 34.31 -3.24 -3.67
C THR A 337 33.44 -4.47 -3.98
N GLY A 338 32.12 -4.33 -3.96
CA GLY A 338 31.18 -5.44 -4.03
C GLY A 338 31.02 -6.24 -2.73
N GLU A 339 31.73 -5.89 -1.66
CA GLU A 339 31.65 -6.57 -0.36
C GLU A 339 30.70 -5.83 0.59
N VAL A 340 30.11 -6.55 1.56
CA VAL A 340 29.24 -5.96 2.59
C VAL A 340 30.05 -5.55 3.82
N TYR A 341 29.71 -4.41 4.42
CA TYR A 341 30.39 -3.85 5.60
C TYR A 341 29.40 -3.48 6.69
N CYS A 342 29.81 -3.70 7.94
CA CYS A 342 29.06 -3.31 9.13
C CYS A 342 30.02 -2.64 10.12
N GLU A 343 29.54 -1.59 10.78
CA GLU A 343 30.25 -0.87 11.84
C GLU A 343 29.40 -0.88 13.11
N VAL A 344 30.01 -1.13 14.26
CA VAL A 344 29.37 -1.01 15.57
C VAL A 344 29.46 0.45 16.02
N LEU A 345 28.31 1.14 16.03
CA LEU A 345 28.16 2.52 16.47
C LEU A 345 28.06 2.62 17.99
N ASP A 346 27.22 1.78 18.60
CA ASP A 346 26.96 1.78 20.03
C ASP A 346 26.77 0.34 20.55
N ARG A 347 27.56 -0.05 21.54
CA ARG A 347 27.52 -1.38 22.15
C ARG A 347 26.39 -1.51 23.17
N SER A 348 25.81 -0.42 23.66
CA SER A 348 24.79 -0.45 24.72
C SER A 348 23.60 -1.35 24.36
N GLY A 349 23.11 -1.26 23.12
CA GLY A 349 22.03 -2.12 22.61
C GLY A 349 22.41 -3.60 22.51
N LEU A 350 23.66 -3.90 22.14
CA LEU A 350 24.17 -5.28 22.05
C LEU A 350 24.36 -5.89 23.45
N GLU A 351 24.81 -5.08 24.42
CA GLU A 351 25.00 -5.48 25.82
C GLU A 351 23.67 -5.80 26.52
N LEU A 352 22.54 -5.26 26.03
CA LEU A 352 21.20 -5.61 26.52
C LEU A 352 20.74 -7.01 26.03
N LEU A 353 21.39 -7.59 25.02
CA LEU A 353 21.10 -8.96 24.59
C LEU A 353 21.65 -9.98 25.59
N ARG A 354 20.72 -10.57 26.34
CA ARG A 354 21.01 -11.66 27.29
C ARG A 354 21.55 -12.90 26.59
N GLU A 355 22.24 -13.74 27.35
CA GLU A 355 22.59 -15.10 26.92
C GLU A 355 21.33 -15.90 26.60
N LEU A 356 21.45 -16.80 25.61
CA LEU A 356 20.34 -17.60 25.12
C LEU A 356 19.79 -18.45 26.26
N ASN A 357 18.51 -18.25 26.55
CA ASN A 357 17.78 -19.03 27.53
C ASN A 357 17.09 -20.21 26.80
N PRO A 358 17.06 -21.43 27.38
CA PRO A 358 16.37 -22.57 26.76
C PRO A 358 14.88 -22.33 26.45
N GLY A 359 14.23 -21.39 27.12
CA GLY A 359 12.86 -20.98 26.86
C GLY A 359 12.70 -19.81 25.88
N ASP A 360 13.77 -19.34 25.24
CA ASP A 360 13.71 -18.25 24.26
C ASP A 360 13.01 -18.71 22.96
N LEU A 361 12.24 -17.80 22.38
CA LEU A 361 11.52 -17.99 21.12
C LEU A 361 11.94 -16.94 20.08
N PHE A 362 11.95 -17.33 18.82
CA PHE A 362 12.19 -16.47 17.66
C PHE A 362 10.94 -16.50 16.79
N PHE A 363 10.15 -15.43 16.85
CA PHE A 363 8.74 -15.41 16.47
C PHE A 363 8.50 -14.54 15.24
N ASP A 364 7.67 -15.05 14.33
CA ASP A 364 7.23 -14.35 13.12
C ASP A 364 5.76 -14.68 12.81
N LEU A 365 5.05 -13.68 12.26
CA LEU A 365 3.63 -13.78 11.89
C LEU A 365 3.45 -13.51 10.40
N GLU A 366 2.59 -14.31 9.77
CA GLU A 366 2.06 -13.98 8.44
C GLU A 366 0.59 -13.58 8.52
N GLY A 367 0.31 -12.38 8.00
CA GLY A 367 -1.01 -11.79 7.97
C GLY A 367 -1.55 -11.63 6.56
N PHE A 368 -2.88 -11.64 6.43
CA PHE A 368 -3.57 -11.36 5.18
C PHE A 368 -4.62 -10.26 5.40
N THR A 369 -4.32 -9.07 4.89
CA THR A 369 -5.16 -7.87 5.11
C THR A 369 -6.51 -7.95 4.40
N PHE A 370 -6.60 -8.68 3.28
CA PHE A 370 -7.80 -8.75 2.43
C PHE A 370 -8.73 -9.92 2.78
N PHE A 371 -8.65 -10.41 4.01
CA PHE A 371 -9.57 -11.45 4.49
C PHE A 371 -11.02 -10.95 4.49
N GLY A 372 -11.98 -11.85 4.27
CA GLY A 372 -13.39 -11.49 4.10
C GLY A 372 -14.04 -10.83 5.33
N GLU A 373 -13.50 -11.08 6.52
CA GLU A 373 -13.92 -10.41 7.75
C GLU A 373 -13.04 -9.18 8.07
N PRO A 374 -13.62 -8.08 8.59
CA PRO A 374 -12.88 -6.85 8.91
C PRO A 374 -11.66 -7.07 9.80
N GLY A 375 -10.54 -6.42 9.46
CA GLY A 375 -9.30 -6.43 10.24
C GLY A 375 -8.23 -7.46 9.82
N GLY A 376 -8.43 -8.15 8.70
CA GLY A 376 -7.49 -9.13 8.17
C GLY A 376 -7.42 -10.41 9.02
N LEU A 377 -6.55 -11.35 8.64
CA LEU A 377 -6.34 -12.62 9.33
C LEU A 377 -4.83 -12.90 9.50
N GLU A 378 -4.38 -13.12 10.73
CA GLU A 378 -3.06 -13.69 11.03
C GLU A 378 -3.12 -15.22 10.86
N TYR A 379 -2.81 -15.68 9.65
CA TYR A 379 -3.08 -17.04 9.21
C TYR A 379 -1.95 -18.03 9.52
N LEU A 380 -0.73 -17.56 9.80
CA LEU A 380 0.39 -18.40 10.21
C LEU A 380 1.16 -17.77 11.37
N TRP A 381 1.32 -18.57 12.42
CA TRP A 381 2.09 -18.28 13.61
C TRP A 381 3.30 -19.18 13.62
N GLY A 382 4.49 -18.64 13.37
CA GLY A 382 5.74 -19.40 13.38
C GLY A 382 6.61 -19.02 14.56
N TRP A 383 7.25 -20.00 15.17
CA TRP A 383 8.36 -19.72 16.06
C TRP A 383 9.41 -20.82 16.06
N THR A 384 10.66 -20.41 16.15
CA THR A 384 11.80 -21.30 16.39
C THR A 384 12.19 -21.21 17.87
N SER A 385 12.32 -22.35 18.53
CA SER A 385 12.81 -22.45 19.91
C SER A 385 14.34 -22.35 19.96
N ALA A 386 14.89 -22.12 21.16
CA ALA A 386 16.35 -22.01 21.36
C ALA A 386 17.16 -23.25 20.91
N ASP A 387 16.53 -24.43 20.85
CA ASP A 387 17.09 -25.68 20.33
C ASP A 387 16.96 -25.84 18.81
N GLU A 388 16.58 -24.77 18.11
CA GLU A 388 16.38 -24.71 16.65
C GLU A 388 15.16 -25.51 16.15
N SER A 389 14.26 -25.93 17.06
CA SER A 389 13.00 -26.58 16.70
C SER A 389 11.98 -25.56 16.19
N PHE A 390 11.59 -25.66 14.92
CA PHE A 390 10.51 -24.85 14.34
C PHE A 390 9.14 -25.42 14.69
N ASN A 391 8.24 -24.54 15.11
CA ASN A 391 6.85 -24.83 15.45
C ASN A 391 5.94 -23.84 14.73
N TYR A 392 4.72 -24.28 14.41
CA TYR A 392 3.74 -23.38 13.82
C TYR A 392 2.29 -23.71 14.16
N ARG A 393 1.42 -22.72 13.95
CA ARG A 393 -0.04 -22.85 13.89
C ARG A 393 -0.57 -22.15 12.65
N TRP A 394 -1.48 -22.83 11.95
CA TRP A 394 -2.16 -22.30 10.76
C TRP A 394 -3.63 -22.04 11.06
N ALA A 395 -4.17 -20.97 10.50
CA ALA A 395 -5.57 -20.60 10.60
C ALA A 395 -6.14 -20.21 9.23
N ASP A 396 -7.20 -20.89 8.82
CA ASP A 396 -8.01 -20.55 7.63
C ASP A 396 -9.22 -19.69 8.00
N THR A 397 -9.56 -19.63 9.28
CA THR A 397 -10.75 -18.93 9.79
C THR A 397 -10.43 -18.06 11.00
N ARG A 398 -11.30 -17.09 11.29
CA ARG A 398 -11.20 -16.26 12.51
C ARG A 398 -11.23 -17.09 13.81
N VAL A 399 -11.97 -18.19 13.81
CA VAL A 399 -12.04 -19.11 14.97
C VAL A 399 -10.70 -19.79 15.18
N GLU A 400 -10.07 -20.26 14.10
CA GLU A 400 -8.74 -20.88 14.16
C GLU A 400 -7.65 -19.86 14.50
N GLU A 401 -7.75 -18.61 14.03
CA GLU A 401 -6.84 -17.52 14.41
C GLU A 401 -6.87 -17.30 15.92
N ARG A 402 -8.06 -17.28 16.53
CA ARG A 402 -8.20 -17.22 17.99
C ARG A 402 -7.50 -18.39 18.67
N LEU A 403 -7.74 -19.62 18.20
CA LEU A 403 -7.12 -20.81 18.78
C LEU A 403 -5.59 -20.78 18.63
N ALA A 404 -5.06 -20.30 17.51
CA ALA A 404 -3.63 -20.15 17.28
C ALA A 404 -3.01 -19.11 18.22
N PHE A 405 -3.64 -17.93 18.36
CA PHE A 405 -3.24 -16.88 19.30
C PHE A 405 -3.23 -17.39 20.74
N GLU A 406 -4.33 -18.00 21.20
CA GLU A 406 -4.44 -18.52 22.57
C GLU A 406 -3.44 -19.65 22.82
N ALA A 407 -3.18 -20.51 21.83
CA ALA A 407 -2.17 -21.56 21.94
C ALA A 407 -0.76 -20.98 22.07
N PHE A 408 -0.42 -19.97 21.28
CA PHE A 408 0.88 -19.28 21.37
C PHE A 408 1.05 -18.59 22.73
N MET A 409 0.03 -17.85 23.19
CA MET A 409 0.07 -17.17 24.49
C MET A 409 0.24 -18.14 25.65
N ASN A 410 -0.52 -19.23 25.68
CA ASN A 410 -0.36 -20.27 26.70
C ASN A 410 1.04 -20.88 26.68
N HIS A 411 1.61 -21.12 25.49
CA HIS A 411 2.97 -21.66 25.34
C HIS A 411 4.02 -20.67 25.88
N ALA A 412 3.94 -19.41 25.47
CA ALA A 412 4.83 -18.34 25.93
C ALA A 412 4.78 -18.16 27.45
N LEU A 413 3.59 -18.13 28.04
CA LEU A 413 3.41 -18.01 29.49
C LEU A 413 3.94 -19.24 30.24
N SER A 414 3.76 -20.44 29.70
CA SER A 414 4.33 -21.66 30.27
C SER A 414 5.86 -21.62 30.27
N LEU A 415 6.47 -21.13 29.18
CA LEU A 415 7.93 -20.96 29.10
C LEU A 415 8.43 -19.90 30.10
N GLN A 416 7.71 -18.78 30.28
CA GLN A 416 8.05 -17.79 31.30
C GLN A 416 8.08 -18.38 32.72
N GLN A 417 7.23 -19.36 33.01
CA GLN A 417 7.20 -20.06 34.30
C GLN A 417 8.35 -21.08 34.43
N GLN A 418 8.58 -21.88 33.38
CA GLN A 418 9.59 -22.94 33.38
C GLN A 418 11.02 -22.41 33.30
N PHE A 419 11.21 -21.31 32.55
CA PHE A 419 12.50 -20.71 32.26
C PHE A 419 12.47 -19.21 32.58
N PRO A 420 12.55 -18.83 33.86
CA PRO A 420 12.49 -17.43 34.26
C PRO A 420 13.49 -16.55 33.51
N GLY A 421 12.97 -15.47 32.91
CA GLY A 421 13.78 -14.49 32.18
C GLY A 421 14.00 -14.78 30.70
N CYS A 422 13.39 -15.84 30.15
CA CYS A 422 13.36 -16.05 28.70
C CYS A 422 12.64 -14.89 27.97
N ARG A 423 12.89 -14.78 26.67
CA ARG A 423 12.50 -13.69 25.79
C ARG A 423 11.88 -14.24 24.51
N ILE A 424 11.09 -13.40 23.87
CA ILE A 424 10.51 -13.64 22.55
C ILE A 424 11.14 -12.61 21.62
N TYR A 425 12.07 -13.05 20.79
CA TYR A 425 12.73 -12.22 19.81
C TYR A 425 11.89 -12.14 18.54
N HIS A 426 11.76 -10.95 17.99
CA HIS A 426 11.06 -10.70 16.73
C HIS A 426 11.72 -9.53 16.00
N TYR A 427 11.32 -9.27 14.77
CA TYR A 427 11.95 -8.26 13.92
C TYR A 427 10.97 -7.18 13.48
N ALA A 428 11.15 -5.97 14.02
CA ALA A 428 10.26 -4.82 13.83
C ALA A 428 8.95 -4.91 14.62
N ASN A 429 8.04 -3.95 14.42
CA ASN A 429 6.94 -3.68 15.35
C ASN A 429 5.66 -4.51 15.08
N TYR A 430 5.62 -5.28 13.99
CA TYR A 430 4.38 -5.90 13.51
C TYR A 430 3.79 -6.87 14.54
N GLU A 431 4.60 -7.76 15.10
CA GLU A 431 4.17 -8.82 16.01
C GLU A 431 3.56 -8.24 17.29
N GLN A 432 4.17 -7.18 17.85
CA GLN A 432 3.64 -6.52 19.04
C GLN A 432 2.28 -5.86 18.79
N VAL A 433 2.09 -5.27 17.61
CA VAL A 433 0.81 -4.67 17.20
C VAL A 433 -0.23 -5.75 16.97
N ALA A 434 0.14 -6.85 16.31
CA ALA A 434 -0.75 -7.98 16.07
C ALA A 434 -1.21 -8.62 17.37
N LEU A 435 -0.32 -8.88 18.33
CA LEU A 435 -0.68 -9.43 19.64
C LEU A 435 -1.67 -8.54 20.40
N ARG A 436 -1.43 -7.23 20.47
CA ARG A 436 -2.39 -6.28 21.09
C ARG A 436 -3.74 -6.28 20.37
N LYS A 437 -3.70 -6.22 19.04
CA LYS A 437 -4.91 -6.22 18.19
C LYS A 437 -5.76 -7.47 18.45
N LEU A 438 -5.11 -8.63 18.51
CA LEU A 438 -5.80 -9.91 18.68
C LEU A 438 -6.28 -10.13 20.11
N ALA A 439 -5.51 -9.71 21.11
CA ALA A 439 -5.95 -9.75 22.50
C ALA A 439 -7.23 -8.95 22.71
N ALA A 440 -7.26 -7.70 22.21
CA ALA A 440 -8.44 -6.84 22.26
C ALA A 440 -9.61 -7.41 21.44
N ARG A 441 -9.34 -7.93 20.23
CA ARG A 441 -10.37 -8.51 19.35
C ARG A 441 -11.05 -9.72 19.98
N PHE A 442 -10.26 -10.62 20.57
CA PHE A 442 -10.78 -11.87 21.13
C PHE A 442 -11.18 -11.75 22.60
N ARG A 443 -10.86 -10.61 23.24
CA ARG A 443 -11.03 -10.38 24.68
C ARG A 443 -10.41 -11.49 25.51
N SER A 444 -9.17 -11.83 25.14
CA SER A 444 -8.41 -12.96 25.66
C SER A 444 -6.95 -12.54 25.81
N PHE A 445 -6.32 -12.86 26.93
CA PHE A 445 -4.93 -12.52 27.24
C PHE A 445 -4.56 -11.02 27.21
N GLU A 446 -5.53 -10.10 27.37
CA GLU A 446 -5.28 -8.65 27.28
C GLU A 446 -4.26 -8.17 28.32
N ALA A 447 -4.38 -8.61 29.58
CA ALA A 447 -3.47 -8.22 30.64
C ALA A 447 -2.08 -8.86 30.46
N GLU A 448 -2.05 -10.11 30.05
CA GLU A 448 -0.84 -10.91 29.85
C GLU A 448 0.00 -10.37 28.69
N VAL A 449 -0.63 -9.96 27.58
CA VAL A 449 0.08 -9.31 26.46
C VAL A 449 0.73 -8.00 26.92
N GLU A 450 0.00 -7.14 27.62
CA GLU A 450 0.58 -5.90 28.16
C GLU A 450 1.66 -6.15 29.21
N GLU A 451 1.53 -7.19 30.03
CA GLU A 451 2.55 -7.59 31.00
C GLU A 451 3.84 -8.06 30.32
N LEU A 452 3.75 -8.92 29.30
CA LEU A 452 4.91 -9.38 28.53
C LEU A 452 5.62 -8.20 27.84
N LEU A 453 4.85 -7.28 27.23
CA LEU A 453 5.38 -6.08 26.58
C LEU A 453 6.01 -5.12 27.60
N GLY A 454 5.34 -4.87 28.72
CA GLY A 454 5.82 -3.99 29.79
C GLY A 454 7.08 -4.50 30.49
N LYS A 455 7.24 -5.82 30.63
CA LYS A 455 8.47 -6.46 31.15
C LYS A 455 9.59 -6.58 30.09
N GLY A 456 9.34 -6.14 28.86
CA GLY A 456 10.24 -6.26 27.73
C GLY A 456 10.53 -7.70 27.32
N VAL A 457 9.62 -8.64 27.58
CA VAL A 457 9.78 -10.05 27.18
C VAL A 457 9.88 -10.15 25.66
N LEU A 458 9.08 -9.36 24.93
CA LEU A 458 9.23 -9.20 23.49
C LEU A 458 10.38 -8.25 23.18
N VAL A 459 11.42 -8.78 22.53
CA VAL A 459 12.64 -8.06 22.17
C VAL A 459 12.66 -7.82 20.66
N ASP A 460 12.54 -6.55 20.28
CA ASP A 460 12.59 -6.09 18.90
C ASP A 460 14.05 -5.96 18.43
N LEU A 461 14.54 -6.94 17.67
CA LEU A 461 15.90 -6.96 17.15
C LEU A 461 16.16 -5.85 16.12
N TYR A 462 15.12 -5.32 15.45
CA TYR A 462 15.29 -4.19 14.53
C TYR A 462 15.75 -2.94 15.28
N LYS A 463 15.19 -2.67 16.47
CA LYS A 463 15.64 -1.56 17.32
C LYS A 463 17.09 -1.73 17.77
N VAL A 464 17.48 -2.94 18.17
CA VAL A 464 18.87 -3.25 18.56
C VAL A 464 19.82 -2.96 17.40
N VAL A 465 19.53 -3.50 16.21
CA VAL A 465 20.34 -3.23 15.01
C VAL A 465 20.43 -1.75 14.70
N LYS A 466 19.30 -1.02 14.66
CA LYS A 466 19.27 0.40 14.29
C LYS A 466 20.00 1.32 15.28
N GLN A 467 20.06 0.94 16.55
CA GLN A 467 20.76 1.68 17.59
C GLN A 467 22.25 1.36 17.60
N SER A 468 22.59 0.08 17.41
CA SER A 468 23.95 -0.39 17.59
C SER A 468 24.80 -0.39 16.34
N LEU A 469 24.21 -0.48 15.14
CA LEU A 469 24.94 -0.77 13.92
C LEU A 469 24.68 0.27 12.82
N VAL A 470 25.70 0.46 11.99
CA VAL A 470 25.59 1.04 10.66
C VAL A 470 25.97 -0.04 9.65
N ILE A 471 25.07 -0.38 8.74
CA ILE A 471 25.31 -1.39 7.70
C ILE A 471 25.43 -0.73 6.32
N SER A 472 26.20 -1.34 5.42
CA SER A 472 26.41 -0.84 4.06
C SER A 472 25.28 -1.15 3.08
N GLN A 473 24.14 -1.63 3.57
CA GLN A 473 22.95 -1.91 2.77
C GLN A 473 22.02 -0.70 2.69
N GLU A 474 21.18 -0.67 1.65
CA GLU A 474 20.23 0.42 1.36
C GLU A 474 19.02 0.45 2.32
N SER A 475 18.80 -0.62 3.09
CA SER A 475 17.78 -0.68 4.14
C SER A 475 18.15 -1.68 5.24
N TYR A 476 17.43 -1.58 6.35
CA TYR A 476 17.56 -2.45 7.52
C TYR A 476 16.43 -3.50 7.55
N SER A 477 16.02 -4.04 6.41
CA SER A 477 15.17 -5.25 6.41
C SER A 477 16.01 -6.46 6.80
N ILE A 478 15.42 -7.49 7.43
CA ILE A 478 16.15 -8.70 7.82
C ILE A 478 16.85 -9.38 6.63
N LYS A 479 16.22 -9.40 5.45
CA LYS A 479 16.80 -9.91 4.19
C LYS A 479 18.09 -9.21 3.78
N LYS A 480 18.20 -7.91 4.04
CA LYS A 480 19.45 -7.15 3.79
C LYS A 480 20.52 -7.47 4.82
N LEU A 481 20.12 -7.84 6.04
CA LEU A 481 21.05 -8.23 7.09
C LEU A 481 21.60 -9.66 6.94
N GLU A 482 20.87 -10.56 6.26
CA GLU A 482 21.29 -11.96 6.03
C GLU A 482 22.69 -12.07 5.41
N ALA A 483 23.10 -11.07 4.62
CA ALA A 483 24.44 -10.96 4.06
C ALA A 483 25.57 -10.89 5.10
N PHE A 484 25.29 -10.49 6.35
CA PHE A 484 26.31 -10.33 7.41
C PHE A 484 26.50 -11.58 8.27
N TYR A 485 25.53 -12.49 8.28
CA TYR A 485 25.57 -13.72 9.09
C TYR A 485 25.47 -15.00 8.27
N SER A 486 25.72 -14.89 6.95
CA SER A 486 25.85 -16.02 6.01
C SER A 486 24.69 -17.02 6.09
N PHE A 487 23.46 -16.51 6.17
CA PHE A 487 22.25 -17.31 6.18
C PHE A 487 21.86 -17.70 4.75
N GLY A 488 21.75 -19.00 4.47
CA GLY A 488 21.20 -19.51 3.23
C GLY A 488 19.75 -19.92 3.46
N ARG A 489 18.80 -19.25 2.81
CA ARG A 489 17.39 -19.61 2.88
C ARG A 489 17.18 -20.97 2.20
N SER A 490 16.42 -21.84 2.85
CA SER A 490 16.08 -23.13 2.25
C SER A 490 15.07 -22.99 1.10
N SER A 491 14.35 -21.87 1.05
CA SER A 491 13.26 -21.56 0.12
C SER A 491 13.63 -20.74 -1.12
N ASP A 492 14.91 -20.53 -1.42
CA ASP A 492 15.47 -19.65 -2.50
C ASP A 492 14.89 -19.82 -3.92
N VAL A 493 14.05 -20.83 -4.17
CA VAL A 493 13.45 -21.09 -5.49
C VAL A 493 12.22 -20.21 -5.77
N LYS A 494 11.78 -19.33 -4.86
CA LYS A 494 10.44 -18.72 -4.93
C LYS A 494 10.34 -17.22 -4.57
N GLU A 495 11.44 -16.49 -4.71
CA GLU A 495 11.58 -15.05 -4.36
C GLU A 495 10.71 -14.06 -5.18
N ALA A 496 10.02 -14.51 -6.23
CA ALA A 496 9.25 -13.60 -7.09
C ALA A 496 7.93 -13.11 -6.47
N MET A 497 7.47 -13.71 -5.36
CA MET A 497 6.18 -13.41 -4.72
C MET A 497 6.32 -13.36 -3.19
N GLY A 498 5.64 -12.44 -2.52
CA GLY A 498 5.55 -12.39 -1.07
C GLY A 498 4.60 -13.46 -0.49
N SER A 499 4.64 -13.64 0.83
CA SER A 499 3.79 -14.59 1.55
C SER A 499 2.30 -14.32 1.31
N MET A 500 1.89 -13.05 1.24
CA MET A 500 0.51 -12.65 0.94
C MET A 500 0.05 -13.10 -0.45
N GLU A 501 0.89 -13.02 -1.48
CA GLU A 501 0.54 -13.50 -2.82
C GLU A 501 0.40 -15.02 -2.86
N TYR A 502 1.25 -15.76 -2.14
CA TYR A 502 1.08 -17.21 -1.98
C TYR A 502 -0.20 -17.56 -1.23
N TYR A 503 -0.57 -16.77 -0.21
CA TYR A 503 -1.83 -16.97 0.52
C TYR A 503 -3.07 -16.65 -0.33
N ASP A 504 -3.06 -15.60 -1.15
CA ASP A 504 -4.17 -15.35 -2.11
C ASP A 504 -4.31 -16.51 -3.10
N GLN A 505 -3.20 -17.06 -3.61
CA GLN A 505 -3.25 -18.27 -4.44
C GLN A 505 -3.81 -19.47 -3.68
N TYR A 506 -3.41 -19.63 -2.41
CA TYR A 506 -3.89 -20.71 -1.53
C TYR A 506 -5.42 -20.68 -1.38
N LEU A 507 -6.00 -19.49 -1.18
CA LEU A 507 -7.44 -19.31 -1.05
C LEU A 507 -8.21 -19.68 -2.33
N ASN A 508 -7.61 -19.44 -3.50
CA ASN A 508 -8.25 -19.65 -4.81
C ASN A 508 -7.88 -20.99 -5.47
N SER A 509 -7.16 -21.86 -4.77
CA SER A 509 -6.62 -23.12 -5.31
C SER A 509 -7.47 -24.35 -4.98
N SER A 510 -7.35 -25.36 -5.85
CA SER A 510 -7.80 -26.74 -5.56
C SER A 510 -7.09 -27.30 -4.32
N GLU A 511 -7.67 -28.31 -3.68
CA GLU A 511 -7.15 -28.90 -2.43
C GLU A 511 -5.68 -29.36 -2.54
N VAL A 512 -5.30 -30.00 -3.66
CA VAL A 512 -3.92 -30.48 -3.87
C VAL A 512 -2.92 -29.32 -3.98
N GLU A 513 -3.27 -28.27 -4.72
CA GLU A 513 -2.38 -27.11 -4.89
C GLU A 513 -2.34 -26.25 -3.63
N ARG A 514 -3.47 -26.16 -2.91
CA ARG A 514 -3.59 -25.48 -1.61
C ARG A 514 -2.58 -26.04 -0.60
N GLU A 515 -2.52 -27.36 -0.47
CA GLU A 515 -1.59 -28.01 0.47
C GLU A 515 -0.11 -27.75 0.11
N LYS A 516 0.21 -27.71 -1.19
CA LYS A 516 1.55 -27.36 -1.69
C LYS A 516 1.90 -25.90 -1.39
N LEU A 517 0.98 -24.96 -1.61
CA LEU A 517 1.16 -23.54 -1.32
C LEU A 517 1.32 -23.30 0.19
N LYS A 518 0.51 -23.96 1.02
CA LYS A 518 0.62 -23.92 2.48
C LYS A 518 2.00 -24.31 2.97
N ARG A 519 2.55 -25.43 2.46
CA ARG A 519 3.92 -25.87 2.81
C ARG A 519 4.98 -24.86 2.39
N GLN A 520 4.78 -24.16 1.28
CA GLN A 520 5.72 -23.12 0.82
C GLN A 520 5.69 -21.91 1.73
N VAL A 521 4.50 -21.47 2.16
CA VAL A 521 4.39 -20.35 3.11
C VAL A 521 4.96 -20.73 4.48
N ILE A 522 4.70 -21.96 4.95
CA ILE A 522 5.29 -22.48 6.20
C ILE A 522 6.82 -22.52 6.11
N ALA A 523 7.39 -22.99 4.99
CA ALA A 523 8.84 -23.00 4.80
C ALA A 523 9.45 -21.59 4.75
N TYR A 524 8.75 -20.64 4.13
CA TYR A 524 9.17 -19.24 4.09
C TYR A 524 9.21 -18.61 5.50
N ASN A 525 8.15 -18.78 6.28
CA ASN A 525 8.06 -18.29 7.66
C ASN A 525 9.05 -19.03 8.59
N GLN A 526 9.32 -20.31 8.35
CA GLN A 526 10.39 -21.05 9.03
C GLN A 526 11.76 -20.42 8.76
N ASP A 527 12.06 -20.05 7.52
CA ASP A 527 13.29 -19.34 7.17
C ASP A 527 13.35 -17.97 7.89
N ASP A 528 12.25 -17.24 8.02
CA ASP A 528 12.19 -15.94 8.73
C ASP A 528 12.44 -16.09 10.24
N CYS A 529 11.83 -17.09 10.90
CA CYS A 529 12.13 -17.41 12.31
C CYS A 529 13.60 -17.84 12.50
N ALA A 530 14.12 -18.69 11.61
CA ALA A 530 15.52 -19.13 11.65
C ALA A 530 16.50 -17.97 11.40
N SER A 531 16.17 -17.07 10.48
CA SER A 531 16.94 -15.86 10.21
C SER A 531 16.96 -14.92 11.41
N THR A 532 15.86 -14.81 12.15
CA THR A 532 15.78 -14.02 13.39
C THR A 532 16.69 -14.61 14.49
N LEU A 533 16.74 -15.94 14.61
CA LEU A 533 17.70 -16.62 15.50
C LEU A 533 19.15 -16.42 15.06
N ALA A 534 19.44 -16.57 13.76
CA ALA A 534 20.77 -16.36 13.21
C ALA A 534 21.25 -14.91 13.41
N LEU A 535 20.36 -13.94 13.21
CA LEU A 535 20.62 -12.53 13.51
C LEU A 535 20.98 -12.33 14.99
N TYR A 536 20.18 -12.87 15.92
CA TYR A 536 20.48 -12.80 17.35
C TYR A 536 21.87 -13.39 17.67
N LYS A 537 22.17 -14.59 17.15
CA LYS A 537 23.48 -15.23 17.34
C LYS A 537 24.61 -14.36 16.82
N TRP A 538 24.46 -13.76 15.63
CA TRP A 538 25.45 -12.86 15.06
C TRP A 538 25.64 -11.59 15.88
N LEU A 539 24.55 -10.95 16.32
CA LEU A 539 24.62 -9.76 17.18
C LEU A 539 25.39 -10.04 18.48
N LYS A 540 25.30 -11.25 19.03
CA LYS A 540 26.07 -11.69 20.20
C LYS A 540 27.57 -11.87 19.94
N THR A 541 28.02 -11.91 18.69
CA THR A 541 29.44 -12.01 18.32
C THR A 541 30.15 -10.67 18.13
N LEU A 542 29.41 -9.56 18.06
CA LEU A 542 29.92 -8.19 17.87
C LEU A 542 30.30 -7.54 19.21
#